data_AF-X1HWD6-F1
#
_entry.id   AF-X1HWD6-F1
#
_cell.length_a   1.000
_cell.length_b   1.000
_cell.length_c   1.000
_cell.angle_alpha   90.00
_cell.angle_beta   90.00
_cell.angle_gamma   90.00
#
_symmetry.space_group_name_H-M   'P 1'
#
loop_
_entity.id
_entity.type
_entity.pdbx_description
1 polymer ?
#
loop_
_entity_poly.entity_id
_entity_poly.type
_entity_poly.pdbx_seq_one_letter_code
_entity_poly.pdbx_strand_id
1 'polypeptide(L)'
;MAGFAPEVLALFQKIATGRLPDAGRVFFVSGTGLNTNPGTSPDKPFATITHALIQCLAGRGDTIFVLSTTAEPLYPVSIAKSDVHIIGVTNPGVDPKSSVMGGGNQCFNITTDGDRLEVAGLGFGTNGEDCLYGIQVYGAWIHHCAFGGSPIYDGGLVRTAIIGDQWPASVIEDNFF
;
A
#
# COMPACT_ATOMS: atom_id res chain seq x y z
N MET A 1 -29.46 -18.22 -32.71
CA MET A 1 -28.56 -17.40 -31.87
C MET A 1 -27.93 -18.35 -30.86
N ALA A 2 -26.61 -18.51 -30.85
CA ALA A 2 -25.94 -19.32 -29.84
C ALA A 2 -25.84 -18.48 -28.55
N GLY A 3 -26.46 -18.95 -27.47
CA GLY A 3 -26.28 -18.35 -26.15
C GLY A 3 -24.86 -18.62 -25.64
N PHE A 4 -24.31 -17.68 -24.87
CA PHE A 4 -23.06 -17.93 -24.16
C PHE A 4 -23.22 -19.10 -23.17
N ALA A 5 -22.16 -19.87 -22.98
CA ALA A 5 -22.15 -20.93 -21.98
C ALA A 5 -22.42 -20.33 -20.58
N PRO A 6 -23.13 -21.06 -19.69
CA PRO A 6 -23.49 -20.55 -18.36
C PRO A 6 -22.30 -20.02 -17.55
N GLU A 7 -21.12 -20.63 -17.66
CA GLU A 7 -19.89 -20.14 -17.02
C GLU A 7 -19.44 -18.76 -17.50
N VAL A 8 -19.62 -18.46 -18.79
CA VAL A 8 -19.27 -17.16 -19.39
C VAL A 8 -20.24 -16.08 -18.91
N LEU A 9 -21.53 -16.40 -18.78
CA LEU A 9 -22.53 -15.48 -18.25
C LEU A 9 -22.29 -15.14 -16.76
N ALA A 10 -21.86 -16.13 -15.97
CA ALA A 10 -21.50 -15.92 -14.56
C ALA A 10 -20.25 -15.06 -14.40
N LEU A 11 -19.27 -15.18 -15.30
CA LEU A 11 -18.09 -14.32 -15.34
C LEU A 11 -18.48 -12.86 -15.66
N PHE A 12 -19.35 -12.63 -16.64
CA PHE A 12 -19.84 -11.29 -16.97
C PHE A 12 -20.65 -10.65 -15.85
N GLN A 13 -21.47 -11.41 -15.12
CA GLN A 13 -22.18 -10.90 -13.93
C GLN A 13 -21.23 -10.52 -12.79
N LYS A 14 -20.16 -11.31 -12.56
CA LYS A 14 -19.14 -11.01 -11.56
C LYS A 14 -18.36 -9.73 -11.90
N ILE A 15 -17.99 -9.56 -13.17
CA ILE A 15 -17.37 -8.34 -13.69
C ILE A 15 -18.31 -7.13 -13.54
N ALA A 16 -19.59 -7.29 -13.89
CA ALA A 16 -20.60 -6.23 -13.81
C ALA A 16 -20.91 -5.77 -12.37
N THR A 17 -20.65 -6.61 -11.36
CA THR A 17 -20.77 -6.26 -9.94
C THR A 17 -19.48 -5.76 -9.29
N GLY A 18 -18.39 -5.59 -10.07
CA GLY A 18 -17.09 -5.16 -9.55
C GLY A 18 -16.40 -6.20 -8.67
N ARG A 19 -16.77 -7.47 -8.80
CA ARG A 19 -16.31 -8.57 -7.95
C ARG A 19 -15.69 -9.66 -8.81
N LEU A 20 -14.51 -9.38 -9.38
CA LEU A 20 -13.65 -10.47 -9.84
C LEU A 20 -13.39 -11.36 -8.62
N PRO A 21 -13.59 -12.69 -8.73
CA PRO A 21 -13.50 -13.58 -7.57
C PRO A 21 -12.13 -13.58 -6.89
N ASP A 22 -11.10 -13.01 -7.54
CA ASP A 22 -9.72 -12.93 -7.05
C ASP A 22 -9.16 -11.49 -6.96
N ALA A 23 -9.95 -10.44 -7.27
CA ALA A 23 -9.48 -9.06 -7.08
C ALA A 23 -10.05 -8.51 -5.77
N GLY A 24 -9.18 -7.98 -4.91
CA GLY A 24 -9.59 -7.35 -3.66
C GLY A 24 -10.39 -6.07 -3.87
N ARG A 25 -10.81 -5.47 -2.76
CA ARG A 25 -11.45 -4.17 -2.76
C ARG A 25 -10.43 -3.09 -3.01
N VAL A 26 -10.89 -2.03 -3.68
CA VAL A 26 -10.11 -0.82 -3.89
C VAL A 26 -10.56 0.24 -2.88
N PHE A 27 -9.59 0.85 -2.21
CA PHE A 27 -9.77 1.97 -1.31
C PHE A 27 -8.93 3.16 -1.77
N PHE A 28 -9.43 4.37 -1.55
CA PHE A 28 -8.77 5.63 -1.86
C PHE A 28 -8.52 6.40 -0.56
N VAL A 29 -7.32 6.95 -0.43
CA VAL A 29 -6.88 7.73 0.74
C VAL A 29 -6.34 9.07 0.27
N SER A 30 -6.64 10.14 0.99
CA SER A 30 -6.11 11.49 0.73
C SER A 30 -5.99 12.24 2.06
N GLY A 31 -4.96 13.08 2.22
CA GLY A 31 -4.80 13.92 3.41
C GLY A 31 -5.94 14.91 3.67
N THR A 32 -6.77 15.16 2.65
CA THR A 32 -7.99 15.98 2.73
C THR A 32 -9.28 15.16 2.83
N GLY A 33 -9.18 13.83 2.91
CA GLY A 33 -10.31 12.91 3.04
C GLY A 33 -10.95 12.91 4.42
N LEU A 34 -11.93 12.01 4.63
CA LEU A 34 -12.59 11.79 5.92
C LEU A 34 -12.78 10.29 6.16
N ASN A 35 -12.52 9.81 7.38
CA ASN A 35 -12.74 8.39 7.71
C ASN A 35 -14.22 7.99 7.83
N THR A 36 -15.13 8.95 7.67
CA THR A 36 -16.58 8.71 7.51
C THR A 36 -16.99 8.57 6.05
N ASN A 37 -16.11 8.87 5.09
CA ASN A 37 -16.37 8.60 3.68
C ASN A 37 -16.35 7.08 3.42
N PRO A 38 -16.97 6.60 2.33
CA PRO A 38 -16.91 5.19 1.95
C PRO A 38 -15.52 4.72 1.51
N GLY A 39 -14.63 5.63 1.08
CA GLY A 39 -13.29 5.28 0.60
C GLY A 39 -13.25 4.52 -0.72
N THR A 40 -14.39 4.27 -1.38
CA THR A 40 -14.48 3.48 -2.63
C THR A 40 -14.41 4.33 -3.90
N SER A 41 -14.22 5.64 -3.78
CA SER A 41 -13.99 6.54 -4.91
C SER A 41 -12.98 7.64 -4.53
N PRO A 42 -12.24 8.20 -5.52
CA PRO A 42 -11.29 9.28 -5.27
C PRO A 42 -11.95 10.59 -4.81
N ASP A 43 -13.24 10.81 -5.10
CA ASP A 43 -14.00 11.99 -4.65
C ASP A 43 -14.45 11.89 -3.19
N LYS A 44 -14.47 10.67 -2.64
CA LYS A 44 -14.83 10.37 -1.25
C LYS A 44 -13.78 9.44 -0.62
N PRO A 45 -12.51 9.87 -0.51
CA PRO A 45 -11.44 9.04 0.03
C PRO A 45 -11.48 9.03 1.56
N PHE A 46 -10.90 7.99 2.16
CA PHE A 46 -10.57 8.00 3.58
C PHE A 46 -9.51 9.06 3.89
N ALA A 47 -9.43 9.48 5.16
CA ALA A 47 -8.41 10.43 5.60
C ALA A 47 -7.04 9.76 5.81
N THR A 48 -7.01 8.47 6.16
CA THR A 48 -5.77 7.80 6.60
C THR A 48 -5.61 6.40 6.01
N ILE A 49 -4.36 6.00 5.79
CA ILE A 49 -3.97 4.66 5.36
C ILE A 49 -4.33 3.66 6.47
N THR A 50 -4.11 4.02 7.73
CA THR A 50 -4.50 3.21 8.89
C THR A 50 -5.98 2.82 8.84
N HIS A 51 -6.87 3.76 8.48
CA HIS A 51 -8.29 3.45 8.39
C HIS A 51 -8.61 2.53 7.21
N ALA A 52 -7.97 2.74 6.05
CA ALA A 52 -8.12 1.85 4.90
C ALA A 52 -7.67 0.41 5.21
N LEU A 53 -6.54 0.23 5.89
CA LEU A 53 -6.03 -1.08 6.31
C LEU A 53 -6.99 -1.82 7.25
N ILE A 54 -7.73 -1.11 8.10
CA ILE A 54 -8.79 -1.72 8.95
C ILE A 54 -9.91 -2.31 8.08
N GLN A 55 -10.21 -1.70 6.92
CA GLN A 55 -11.22 -2.19 5.99
C GLN A 55 -10.74 -3.36 5.12
N CYS A 56 -9.41 -3.54 5.02
CA CYS A 56 -8.80 -4.62 4.29
C CYS A 56 -8.99 -5.97 4.98
N LEU A 57 -9.18 -7.01 4.17
CA LEU A 57 -9.14 -8.40 4.62
C LEU A 57 -7.85 -9.05 4.13
N ALA A 58 -7.17 -9.75 5.02
CA ALA A 58 -5.96 -10.50 4.69
C ALA A 58 -6.27 -11.56 3.62
N GLY A 59 -5.34 -11.76 2.68
CA GLY A 59 -5.44 -12.80 1.67
C GLY A 59 -6.30 -12.45 0.44
N ARG A 60 -6.75 -11.20 0.30
CA ARG A 60 -7.75 -10.81 -0.71
C ARG A 60 -7.21 -9.97 -1.87
N GLY A 61 -5.96 -9.51 -1.82
CA GLY A 61 -5.43 -8.61 -2.85
C GLY A 61 -6.07 -7.22 -2.78
N ASP A 62 -6.38 -6.72 -1.58
CA ASP A 62 -6.99 -5.40 -1.43
C ASP A 62 -5.98 -4.29 -1.81
N THR A 63 -6.44 -3.26 -2.50
CA THR A 63 -5.58 -2.16 -2.98
C THR A 63 -5.97 -0.85 -2.33
N ILE A 64 -4.98 -0.09 -1.85
CA ILE A 64 -5.13 1.23 -1.28
C ILE A 64 -4.38 2.22 -2.18
N PHE A 65 -5.11 3.09 -2.86
CA PHE A 65 -4.54 4.20 -3.62
C PHE A 65 -4.40 5.44 -2.75
N VAL A 66 -3.18 5.94 -2.60
CA VAL A 66 -2.85 7.14 -1.83
C VAL A 66 -2.73 8.33 -2.79
N LEU A 67 -3.73 9.20 -2.79
CA LEU A 67 -3.91 10.30 -3.76
C LEU A 67 -3.12 11.56 -3.41
N SER A 68 -2.81 11.76 -2.13
CA SER A 68 -2.03 12.89 -1.64
C SER A 68 -1.39 12.55 -0.30
N THR A 69 -0.44 13.36 0.14
CA THR A 69 0.22 13.25 1.45
C THR A 69 -0.80 13.06 2.57
N THR A 70 -0.65 11.99 3.34
CA THR A 70 -1.56 11.68 4.45
C THR A 70 -0.95 12.11 5.78
N ALA A 71 -1.80 12.62 6.67
CA ALA A 71 -1.44 12.78 8.07
C ALA A 71 -1.97 11.57 8.82
N GLU A 72 -1.09 10.60 9.08
CA GLU A 72 -1.47 9.47 9.93
C GLU A 72 -1.60 9.93 11.39
N PRO A 73 -2.57 9.39 12.13
CA PRO A 73 -2.81 9.78 13.52
C PRO A 73 -1.70 9.28 14.45
N LEU A 74 -0.99 8.23 14.04
CA LEU A 74 0.12 7.63 14.75
C LEU A 74 1.07 6.98 13.74
N TYR A 75 2.36 7.10 14.01
CA TYR A 75 3.43 6.40 13.31
C TYR A 75 4.16 5.44 14.27
N PRO A 76 4.66 4.29 13.78
CA PRO A 76 4.52 3.80 12.39
C PRO A 76 3.12 3.29 12.07
N VAL A 77 2.71 3.36 10.80
CA VAL A 77 1.51 2.65 10.32
C VAL A 77 1.82 1.16 10.30
N SER A 78 1.04 0.38 11.05
CA SER A 78 1.22 -1.07 11.13
C SER A 78 0.52 -1.77 9.96
N ILE A 79 1.30 -2.51 9.16
CA ILE A 79 0.80 -3.34 8.07
C ILE A 79 0.80 -4.79 8.58
N ALA A 80 -0.39 -5.30 8.89
CA ALA A 80 -0.63 -6.63 9.46
C ALA A 80 -1.70 -7.40 8.68
N LYS A 81 -1.65 -7.28 7.35
CA LYS A 81 -2.58 -7.91 6.41
C LYS A 81 -1.78 -8.45 5.23
N SER A 82 -1.97 -9.72 4.91
CA SER A 82 -1.35 -10.32 3.73
C SER A 82 -2.13 -10.00 2.46
N ASP A 83 -1.45 -10.03 1.31
CA ASP A 83 -2.00 -9.70 -0.01
C ASP A 83 -2.70 -8.33 -0.01
N VAL A 84 -1.97 -7.29 0.40
CA VAL A 84 -2.44 -5.89 0.35
C VAL A 84 -1.45 -5.04 -0.43
N HIS A 85 -1.98 -4.16 -1.27
CA HIS A 85 -1.21 -3.25 -2.11
C HIS A 85 -1.43 -1.81 -1.65
N ILE A 86 -0.37 -1.07 -1.39
CA ILE A 86 -0.41 0.35 -1.02
C ILE A 86 0.34 1.13 -2.10
N ILE A 87 -0.40 1.86 -2.91
CA ILE A 87 0.11 2.48 -4.13
C ILE A 87 -0.12 3.98 -4.07
N GLY A 88 0.96 4.76 -4.05
CA GLY A 88 0.91 6.19 -4.25
C GLY A 88 0.54 6.53 -5.68
N VAL A 89 -0.46 7.39 -5.83
CA VAL A 89 -0.91 7.91 -7.12
C VAL A 89 -0.41 9.34 -7.25
N THR A 90 0.28 9.63 -8.34
CA THR A 90 0.66 11.01 -8.70
C THR A 90 0.16 11.40 -10.07
N ASN A 91 0.23 12.70 -10.34
CA ASN A 91 -0.03 13.20 -11.68
C ASN A 91 0.98 12.59 -12.66
N PRO A 92 0.53 12.17 -13.86
CA PRO A 92 1.42 11.67 -14.90
C PRO A 92 2.58 12.64 -15.18
N GLY A 93 3.81 12.12 -15.21
CA GLY A 93 5.01 12.91 -15.52
C GLY A 93 5.59 13.70 -14.33
N VAL A 94 5.05 13.54 -13.12
CA VAL A 94 5.65 14.05 -11.89
C VAL A 94 6.12 12.86 -11.05
N ASP A 95 7.41 12.81 -10.75
CA ASP A 95 7.99 11.79 -9.86
C ASP A 95 7.18 11.67 -8.56
N PRO A 96 6.94 10.44 -8.09
CA PRO A 96 5.82 10.17 -7.23
C PRO A 96 6.08 10.67 -5.80
N LYS A 97 5.25 11.58 -5.28
CA LYS A 97 5.27 11.97 -3.87
C LYS A 97 3.87 12.19 -3.31
N SER A 98 3.03 11.16 -3.33
CA SER A 98 2.15 10.98 -2.18
C SER A 98 3.05 10.64 -1.01
N SER A 99 3.22 11.59 -0.09
CA SER A 99 4.22 11.46 0.98
C SER A 99 3.62 10.85 2.25
N VAL A 100 4.39 9.99 2.89
CA VAL A 100 4.14 9.48 4.25
C VAL A 100 5.26 9.99 5.14
N MET A 101 4.91 10.83 6.12
CA MET A 101 5.87 11.57 6.94
C MET A 101 5.83 11.07 8.38
N GLY A 102 6.77 10.21 8.78
CA GLY A 102 6.79 9.50 10.07
C GLY A 102 6.90 10.39 11.33
N GLY A 103 7.08 11.70 11.18
CA GLY A 103 7.06 12.65 12.30
C GLY A 103 8.17 12.44 13.33
N GLY A 104 9.30 11.84 12.95
CA GLY A 104 10.37 11.42 13.86
C GLY A 104 10.29 9.97 14.31
N ASN A 105 9.33 9.18 13.81
CA ASN A 105 9.25 7.73 13.91
C ASN A 105 9.40 7.09 12.52
N GLN A 106 9.37 5.75 12.46
CA GLN A 106 9.28 5.05 11.17
C GLN A 106 7.95 5.35 10.46
N CYS A 107 7.93 5.33 9.13
CA CYS A 107 6.68 5.53 8.39
C CYS A 107 5.81 4.28 8.47
N PHE A 108 6.32 3.12 8.06
CA PHE A 108 5.62 1.84 8.17
C PHE A 108 6.34 0.84 9.05
N ASN A 109 5.54 0.00 9.71
CA ASN A 109 5.96 -1.20 10.41
C ASN A 109 5.21 -2.41 9.84
N ILE A 110 5.89 -3.21 9.03
CA ILE A 110 5.35 -4.43 8.44
C ILE A 110 5.56 -5.59 9.43
N THR A 111 4.46 -6.14 9.91
CA THR A 111 4.46 -7.24 10.89
C THR A 111 4.52 -8.60 10.20
N THR A 112 4.67 -9.68 10.98
CA THR A 112 4.68 -11.07 10.48
C THR A 112 3.42 -11.49 9.72
N ASP A 113 2.31 -10.76 9.88
CA ASP A 113 1.06 -11.02 9.17
C ASP A 113 0.98 -10.28 7.82
N GLY A 114 2.01 -9.50 7.46
CA GLY A 114 2.09 -8.65 6.28
C GLY A 114 2.64 -9.32 5.02
N ASP A 115 2.43 -10.61 4.81
CA ASP A 115 3.00 -11.34 3.68
C ASP A 115 2.41 -10.92 2.32
N ARG A 116 3.19 -11.05 1.24
CA ARG A 116 2.79 -10.82 -0.16
C ARG A 116 2.18 -9.43 -0.38
N LEU A 117 2.72 -8.42 0.31
CA LEU A 117 2.28 -7.04 0.16
C LEU A 117 3.03 -6.31 -0.94
N GLU A 118 2.45 -5.22 -1.42
CA GLU A 118 3.10 -4.27 -2.33
C GLU A 118 3.08 -2.86 -1.72
N VAL A 119 4.21 -2.17 -1.80
CA VAL A 119 4.31 -0.73 -1.52
C VAL A 119 4.97 -0.06 -2.71
N ALA A 120 4.24 0.83 -3.38
CA ALA A 120 4.74 1.48 -4.58
C ALA A 120 4.40 2.95 -4.68
N GLY A 121 5.22 3.74 -5.39
CA GLY A 121 4.88 5.12 -5.75
C GLY A 121 4.76 6.09 -4.56
N LEU A 122 5.37 5.78 -3.41
CA LEU A 122 5.30 6.64 -2.22
C LEU A 122 6.60 7.39 -1.97
N GLY A 123 6.46 8.62 -1.49
CA GLY A 123 7.55 9.36 -0.87
C GLY A 123 7.58 9.09 0.64
N PHE A 124 8.72 8.72 1.20
CA PHE A 124 8.90 8.54 2.63
C PHE A 124 9.81 9.61 3.20
N GLY A 125 9.44 10.14 4.37
CA GLY A 125 10.32 11.00 5.14
C GLY A 125 10.15 10.85 6.64
N THR A 126 11.26 10.91 7.36
CA THR A 126 11.33 10.82 8.82
C THR A 126 12.30 11.88 9.33
N ASN A 127 12.24 12.19 10.63
CA ASN A 127 13.21 13.07 11.30
C ASN A 127 14.12 12.24 12.23
N GLY A 128 14.87 11.28 11.68
CA GLY A 128 15.90 10.54 12.42
C GLY A 128 15.64 9.05 12.65
N GLU A 129 14.65 8.47 11.99
CA GLU A 129 14.29 7.04 12.09
C GLU A 129 14.21 6.40 10.70
N ASP A 130 14.09 5.08 10.64
CA ASP A 130 14.00 4.33 9.37
C ASP A 130 12.64 4.56 8.69
N CYS A 131 12.59 4.74 7.36
CA CYS A 131 11.30 4.95 6.70
C CYS A 131 10.41 3.69 6.74
N LEU A 132 10.99 2.52 6.52
CA LEU A 132 10.29 1.24 6.49
C LEU A 132 10.97 0.25 7.41
N TYR A 133 10.23 -0.24 8.39
CA TYR A 133 10.66 -1.31 9.28
C TYR A 133 9.81 -2.56 9.02
N GLY A 134 10.44 -3.74 9.00
CA GLY A 134 9.71 -4.99 8.82
C GLY A 134 10.44 -6.17 9.44
N ILE A 135 9.70 -7.05 10.12
CA ILE A 135 10.21 -8.30 10.70
C ILE A 135 9.56 -9.46 9.95
N GLN A 136 10.37 -10.33 9.32
CA GLN A 136 9.95 -11.62 8.76
C GLN A 136 8.76 -11.52 7.79
N VAL A 137 8.91 -10.71 6.74
CA VAL A 137 7.87 -10.55 5.73
C VAL A 137 8.21 -11.42 4.52
N TYR A 138 7.31 -12.29 4.09
CA TYR A 138 7.47 -13.10 2.89
C TYR A 138 6.83 -12.41 1.68
N GLY A 139 7.54 -12.31 0.55
CA GLY A 139 6.94 -11.87 -0.72
C GLY A 139 6.57 -10.39 -0.81
N ALA A 140 7.16 -9.50 -0.01
CA ALA A 140 6.93 -8.06 -0.14
C ALA A 140 7.58 -7.47 -1.40
N TRP A 141 6.85 -6.63 -2.13
CA TRP A 141 7.37 -5.88 -3.29
C TRP A 141 7.36 -4.39 -2.99
N ILE A 142 8.55 -3.77 -2.93
CA ILE A 142 8.70 -2.35 -2.60
C ILE A 142 9.40 -1.66 -3.76
N HIS A 143 8.68 -0.86 -4.54
CA HIS A 143 9.24 -0.30 -5.78
C HIS A 143 8.75 1.10 -6.11
N HIS A 144 9.51 1.84 -6.91
CA HIS A 144 9.14 3.20 -7.32
C HIS A 144 8.88 4.14 -6.14
N CYS A 145 9.52 3.89 -4.99
CA CYS A 145 9.42 4.74 -3.81
C CYS A 145 10.60 5.71 -3.76
N ALA A 146 10.39 6.86 -3.14
CA ALA A 146 11.44 7.84 -2.88
C ALA A 146 11.64 7.95 -1.37
N PHE A 147 12.87 7.76 -0.90
CA PHE A 147 13.23 7.90 0.50
C PHE A 147 14.00 9.20 0.70
N GLY A 148 13.67 10.01 1.70
CA GLY A 148 14.41 11.25 1.93
C GLY A 148 14.25 11.81 3.34
N GLY A 149 15.22 12.63 3.77
CA GLY A 149 15.06 13.52 4.93
C GLY A 149 15.47 13.01 6.30
N SER A 150 16.04 11.81 6.46
CA SER A 150 16.61 11.42 7.76
C SER A 150 18.03 11.98 7.94
N PRO A 151 18.29 12.85 8.94
CA PRO A 151 19.61 13.43 9.18
C PRO A 151 20.63 12.44 9.78
N ILE A 152 20.21 11.22 10.12
CA ILE A 152 21.07 10.21 10.77
C ILE A 152 21.50 9.11 9.77
N TYR A 153 20.75 8.91 8.68
CA TYR A 153 21.08 8.04 7.55
C TYR A 153 20.30 8.54 6.33
N ASP A 154 20.95 8.93 5.23
CA ASP A 154 20.30 9.32 3.95
C ASP A 154 19.17 8.34 3.56
N GLY A 155 17.92 8.62 3.98
CA GLY A 155 16.72 7.87 3.58
C GLY A 155 16.81 6.34 3.73
N GLY A 156 17.66 5.82 4.61
CA GLY A 156 18.04 4.41 4.57
C GLY A 156 16.88 3.44 4.80
N LEU A 157 16.76 2.43 3.93
CA LEU A 157 16.11 1.16 4.26
C LEU A 157 17.04 0.42 5.24
N VAL A 158 16.79 0.55 6.54
CA VAL A 158 17.59 -0.14 7.55
C VAL A 158 16.75 -1.24 8.17
N ARG A 159 17.31 -2.45 8.25
CA ARG A 159 16.66 -3.63 8.81
C ARG A 159 15.29 -3.96 8.20
N THR A 160 15.09 -3.65 6.92
CA THR A 160 14.12 -4.38 6.08
C THR A 160 14.71 -5.78 5.84
N ALA A 161 14.86 -6.55 6.92
CA ALA A 161 15.34 -7.91 6.88
C ALA A 161 14.14 -8.76 6.46
N ILE A 162 14.05 -9.01 5.15
CA ILE A 162 13.17 -10.01 4.57
C ILE A 162 13.74 -11.36 5.00
N ILE A 163 13.32 -11.85 6.17
CA ILE A 163 13.81 -13.10 6.77
C ILE A 163 12.79 -14.20 6.48
N GLY A 164 13.10 -15.12 5.56
CA GLY A 164 12.26 -16.29 5.22
C GLY A 164 12.68 -16.96 3.90
N ASP A 165 12.29 -18.21 3.67
CA ASP A 165 12.59 -18.95 2.42
C ASP A 165 11.86 -18.28 1.25
N GLN A 166 12.62 -17.66 0.33
CA GLN A 166 12.13 -16.84 -0.77
C GLN A 166 12.03 -17.65 -2.06
N TRP A 167 10.85 -17.80 -2.68
CA TRP A 167 10.74 -18.34 -4.05
C TRP A 167 9.39 -17.99 -4.72
N PRO A 168 9.35 -17.22 -5.84
CA PRO A 168 10.29 -16.17 -6.26
C PRO A 168 9.69 -14.78 -5.96
N ALA A 169 10.25 -14.09 -4.98
CA ALA A 169 11.03 -12.85 -5.13
C ALA A 169 10.25 -11.67 -4.54
N SER A 170 10.47 -11.42 -3.25
CA SER A 170 10.29 -10.09 -2.70
C SER A 170 11.36 -9.18 -3.30
N VAL A 171 10.96 -8.15 -4.04
CA VAL A 171 11.88 -7.28 -4.79
C VAL A 171 11.86 -5.88 -4.20
N ILE A 172 13.04 -5.31 -3.98
CA ILE A 172 13.21 -3.87 -3.74
C ILE A 172 13.86 -3.32 -5.01
N GLU A 173 13.10 -2.65 -5.87
CA GLU A 173 13.57 -2.17 -7.17
C GLU A 173 13.06 -0.77 -7.51
N ASP A 174 13.73 -0.09 -8.44
CA ASP A 174 13.31 1.20 -8.98
C ASP A 174 13.05 2.28 -7.90
N ASN A 175 13.76 2.19 -6.77
CA ASN A 175 13.64 3.14 -5.67
C ASN A 175 14.67 4.26 -5.80
N PHE A 176 14.28 5.47 -5.39
CA PHE A 176 15.15 6.63 -5.25
C PHE A 176 15.55 6.78 -3.77
N PHE A 177 16.85 6.81 -3.49
CA PHE A 177 17.43 6.95 -2.16
C PHE A 177 18.07 8.32 -1.99
#